data_AF-A0AAD3W7Q5-F1
#
_entry.id   AF-A0AAD3W7Q5-F1
#
_cell.length_a   1.000
_cell.length_b   1.000
_cell.length_c   1.000
_cell.angle_alpha   90.00
_cell.angle_beta   90.00
_cell.angle_gamma   90.00
#
_symmetry.space_group_name_H-M   'P 1'
#
loop_
_entity.id
_entity.type
_entity.pdbx_description
1 polymer ?
#
loop_
_entity_poly.entity_id
_entity_poly.type
_entity_poly.pdbx_seq_one_letter_code
_entity_poly.pdbx_strand_id
1 'polypeptide(L)'
;MFKEKVATNIMIGTFAFDALMYAEAANQAGAIQVGGTAATTQIPFFVAACDYALIGEEIYAAAAYLTKDPVRVATIVAEDGAKFLVTGLVVLGVLLQTIGKADGLRDFLNQW
;
A
#
# COMPACT_ATOMS: atom_id res chain seq x y z
N MET A 1 -4.88 15.90 -23.20
CA MET A 1 -3.69 16.26 -22.40
C MET A 1 -2.73 17.17 -23.16
N PHE A 2 -2.31 16.80 -24.37
CA PHE A 2 -1.39 17.61 -25.18
C PHE A 2 -1.91 19.02 -25.54
N LYS A 3 -3.16 19.11 -26.04
CA LYS A 3 -3.79 20.39 -26.39
C LYS A 3 -3.95 21.32 -25.19
N GLU A 4 -4.39 20.76 -24.07
CA GLU A 4 -4.63 21.47 -22.81
C GLU A 4 -3.35 21.80 -22.04
N LYS A 5 -2.18 21.29 -22.49
CA LYS A 5 -0.88 21.45 -21.83
C LYS A 5 -0.95 21.14 -20.34
N VAL A 6 -1.51 19.96 -20.02
CA VAL A 6 -1.65 19.50 -18.63
C VAL A 6 -0.27 19.45 -17.98
N ALA A 7 -0.11 20.13 -16.84
CA ALA A 7 1.16 20.15 -16.10
C ALA A 7 1.33 18.92 -15.19
N THR A 8 0.22 18.33 -14.73
CA THR A 8 0.25 17.19 -13.80
C THR A 8 -0.95 16.27 -14.04
N ASN A 9 -0.68 14.96 -14.08
CA ASN A 9 -1.67 13.91 -14.13
C ASN A 9 -1.71 13.20 -12.77
N ILE A 10 -2.89 13.14 -12.14
CA ILE A 10 -3.08 12.49 -10.84
C ILE A 10 -4.10 11.36 -11.01
N MET A 11 -3.69 10.13 -10.71
CA MET A 11 -4.50 8.92 -10.87
C MET A 11 -4.50 8.11 -9.57
N ILE A 12 -5.60 8.15 -8.81
CA ILE A 12 -5.75 7.40 -7.55
C ILE A 12 -6.93 6.44 -7.67
N GLY A 13 -6.67 5.13 -7.56
CA GLY A 13 -7.70 4.09 -7.59
C GLY A 13 -7.36 2.92 -8.51
N THR A 14 -8.40 2.27 -9.02
CA THR A 14 -8.30 1.06 -9.85
C THR A 14 -8.62 1.44 -11.30
N PHE A 15 -7.60 1.49 -12.14
CA PHE A 15 -7.71 1.92 -13.55
C PHE A 15 -7.37 0.81 -14.54
N ALA A 16 -6.92 -0.36 -14.06
CA ALA A 16 -6.53 -1.49 -14.90
C ALA A 16 -5.57 -1.07 -16.01
N PHE A 17 -5.81 -1.52 -17.24
CA PHE A 17 -4.97 -1.20 -18.39
C PHE A 17 -5.04 0.28 -18.78
N ASP A 18 -6.15 0.95 -18.47
CA ASP A 18 -6.35 2.36 -18.83
C ASP A 18 -5.35 3.27 -18.10
N ALA A 19 -4.82 2.83 -16.95
CA ALA A 19 -3.76 3.53 -16.21
C ALA A 19 -2.56 3.86 -17.12
N LEU A 20 -2.13 2.90 -17.93
CA LEU A 20 -0.99 3.06 -18.83
C LEU A 20 -1.33 4.00 -20.00
N MET A 21 -2.57 3.93 -20.50
CA MET A 21 -3.03 4.79 -21.58
C MET A 21 -3.06 6.26 -21.16
N TYR A 22 -3.59 6.55 -19.98
CA TYR A 22 -3.55 7.89 -19.40
C TYR A 22 -2.12 8.33 -19.08
N ALA A 23 -1.31 7.39 -18.58
CA ALA A 23 0.07 7.71 -18.23
C ALA A 23 0.93 8.08 -19.45
N GLU A 24 0.80 7.32 -20.54
CA GLU A 24 1.51 7.61 -21.78
C GLU A 24 1.08 8.97 -22.36
N ALA A 25 -0.23 9.23 -22.41
CA ALA A 25 -0.77 10.50 -22.91
C ALA A 25 -0.30 11.71 -22.07
N ALA A 26 -0.17 11.54 -20.75
CA ALA A 26 0.36 12.54 -19.84
C ALA A 26 1.87 12.75 -20.04
N ASN A 27 2.63 11.65 -20.16
CA ASN A 27 4.06 11.68 -20.44
C ASN A 27 4.38 12.38 -21.78
N GLN A 28 3.62 12.09 -22.83
CA GLN A 28 3.75 12.78 -24.12
C GLN A 28 3.51 14.29 -23.98
N ALA A 29 2.59 14.70 -23.10
CA ALA A 29 2.33 16.11 -22.81
C ALA A 29 3.41 16.77 -21.91
N GLY A 30 4.39 16.01 -21.40
CA GLY A 30 5.41 16.48 -20.47
C GLY A 30 4.88 16.74 -19.05
N ALA A 31 3.76 16.11 -18.67
CA ALA A 31 3.14 16.28 -17.37
C ALA A 31 3.84 15.42 -16.30
N ILE A 32 3.98 15.95 -15.08
CA ILE A 32 4.37 15.14 -13.91
C ILE A 32 3.26 14.13 -13.62
N GLN A 33 3.63 12.90 -13.30
CA GLN A 33 2.69 11.82 -13.08
C GLN A 33 2.70 11.33 -11.64
N VAL A 34 1.54 11.43 -10.99
CA VAL A 34 1.30 10.92 -9.64
C VAL A 34 0.23 9.85 -9.70
N GLY A 35 0.62 8.60 -9.48
CA GLY A 35 -0.23 7.42 -9.51
C GLY A 35 -0.42 6.81 -8.13
N GLY A 36 -1.47 6.02 -7.94
CA GLY A 36 -1.67 5.27 -6.71
C GLY A 36 -2.79 4.25 -6.78
N THR A 37 -2.57 3.06 -6.24
CA THR A 37 -3.59 2.01 -6.19
C THR A 37 -3.42 1.06 -5.00
N ALA A 38 -4.54 0.57 -4.47
CA ALA A 38 -4.57 -0.51 -3.48
C ALA A 38 -4.57 -1.90 -4.13
N ALA A 39 -4.80 -1.99 -5.44
CA ALA A 39 -4.86 -3.27 -6.15
C ALA A 39 -3.45 -3.79 -6.47
N THR A 40 -3.02 -4.86 -5.79
CA THR A 40 -1.67 -5.43 -5.92
C THR A 40 -1.26 -5.75 -7.36
N THR A 41 -2.21 -6.17 -8.20
CA THR A 41 -1.96 -6.49 -9.62
C THR A 41 -1.68 -5.26 -10.48
N GLN A 42 -2.10 -4.07 -10.05
CA GLN A 42 -1.95 -2.81 -10.80
C GLN A 42 -0.82 -1.92 -10.28
N ILE A 43 -0.31 -2.19 -9.08
CA ILE A 43 0.85 -1.47 -8.51
C ILE A 43 2.02 -1.39 -9.50
N PRO A 44 2.43 -2.48 -10.20
CA PRO A 44 3.55 -2.42 -11.14
C PRO A 44 3.33 -1.44 -12.29
N PHE A 45 2.09 -1.21 -12.71
CA PHE A 45 1.79 -0.28 -13.81
C PHE A 45 2.03 1.17 -13.38
N PHE A 46 1.58 1.54 -12.18
CA PHE A 46 1.83 2.87 -11.64
C PHE A 46 3.31 3.08 -11.32
N VAL A 47 3.99 2.07 -10.78
CA VAL A 47 5.43 2.14 -10.51
C VAL A 47 6.24 2.28 -11.80
N ALA A 48 5.84 1.62 -12.88
CA ALA A 48 6.56 1.70 -14.15
C ALA A 48 6.25 2.96 -14.97
N ALA A 49 5.03 3.50 -14.87
CA ALA A 49 4.56 4.55 -15.76
C ALA A 49 4.47 5.95 -15.13
N CYS A 50 4.48 6.06 -13.79
CA CYS A 50 4.38 7.34 -13.09
C CYS A 50 5.70 7.73 -12.42
N ASP A 51 5.95 9.04 -12.27
CA ASP A 51 7.12 9.57 -11.56
C ASP A 51 7.02 9.33 -10.05
N TYR A 52 5.80 9.44 -9.51
CA TYR A 52 5.48 9.17 -8.12
C TYR A 52 4.35 8.16 -8.05
N ALA A 53 4.58 7.04 -7.36
CA ALA A 53 3.61 5.96 -7.24
C ALA A 53 3.34 5.67 -5.76
N LEU A 54 2.08 5.80 -5.35
CA LEU A 54 1.58 5.37 -4.04
C LEU A 54 1.23 3.89 -4.08
N ILE A 55 1.82 3.12 -3.17
CA ILE A 55 1.75 1.66 -3.15
C ILE A 55 0.79 1.20 -2.06
N GLY A 56 -0.28 0.51 -2.46
CA GLY A 56 -1.13 -0.20 -1.50
C GLY A 56 -1.79 0.76 -0.51
N GLU A 57 -1.42 0.64 0.76
CA GLU A 57 -1.98 1.41 1.87
C GLU A 57 -1.59 2.90 1.87
N GLU A 58 -0.57 3.29 1.09
CA GLU A 58 -0.12 4.68 0.99
C GLU A 58 -1.21 5.62 0.43
N ILE A 59 -2.14 5.11 -0.39
CA ILE A 59 -3.26 5.91 -0.88
C ILE A 59 -4.22 6.32 0.26
N TYR A 60 -4.37 5.47 1.27
CA TYR A 60 -5.21 5.74 2.44
C TYR A 60 -4.51 6.69 3.39
N ALA A 61 -3.19 6.54 3.57
CA ALA A 61 -2.36 7.47 4.33
C ALA A 61 -2.38 8.87 3.70
N ALA A 62 -2.22 8.97 2.37
CA ALA A 62 -2.32 10.23 1.65
C ALA A 62 -3.70 10.88 1.81
N ALA A 63 -4.77 10.10 1.69
CA ALA A 63 -6.13 10.60 1.90
C ALA A 63 -6.34 11.12 3.33
N ALA A 64 -5.91 10.37 4.35
CA ALA A 64 -6.01 10.77 5.75
C ALA A 64 -5.19 12.03 6.06
N TYR A 65 -3.99 12.13 5.49
CA TYR A 65 -3.12 13.30 5.62
C TYR A 65 -3.75 14.56 5.01
N LEU A 66 -4.36 14.44 3.83
CA LEU A 66 -5.03 15.56 3.16
C LEU A 66 -6.32 15.98 3.88
N THR A 67 -7.15 15.03 4.33
CA THR A 67 -8.42 15.35 5.00
C THR A 67 -8.25 15.74 6.45
N LYS A 68 -7.11 15.41 7.09
CA LYS A 68 -6.84 15.62 8.52
C LYS A 68 -7.95 15.05 9.42
N ASP A 69 -8.54 13.95 8.99
CA ASP A 69 -9.61 13.28 9.71
C ASP A 69 -9.00 12.44 10.84
N PRO A 70 -9.22 12.79 12.12
CA PRO A 70 -8.59 12.11 13.24
C PRO A 70 -8.99 10.63 13.32
N VAL A 71 -10.19 10.27 12.83
CA VAL A 71 -10.66 8.87 12.83
C VAL A 71 -9.85 8.04 11.83
N ARG A 72 -9.65 8.54 10.61
CA ARG A 72 -8.86 7.82 9.59
C ARG A 72 -7.40 7.70 9.99
N VAL A 73 -6.82 8.76 10.55
CA VAL A 73 -5.43 8.72 11.05
C VAL A 73 -5.30 7.69 12.17
N ALA A 74 -6.24 7.65 13.12
CA ALA A 74 -6.23 6.66 14.20
C ALA A 74 -6.36 5.22 13.66
N THR A 75 -7.21 4.99 12.67
CA THR A 75 -7.35 3.66 12.04
C THR A 75 -6.03 3.18 11.43
N ILE A 76 -5.34 4.02 10.67
CA ILE A 76 -4.07 3.65 10.01
C ILE A 76 -3.00 3.31 11.07
N VAL A 77 -2.90 4.13 12.12
CA VAL A 77 -1.94 3.87 13.21
C VAL A 77 -2.27 2.57 13.95
N ALA A 78 -3.55 2.29 14.18
CA ALA A 78 -3.98 1.05 14.83
C ALA A 78 -3.70 -0.17 13.95
N GLU A 79 -3.94 -0.07 12.64
CA GLU A 79 -3.66 -1.12 11.66
C GLU A 79 -2.17 -1.46 11.61
N ASP A 80 -1.29 -0.45 11.49
CA ASP A 80 0.16 -0.66 11.50
C ASP A 80 0.66 -1.21 12.84
N GLY A 81 0.14 -0.71 13.97
CA GLY A 81 0.48 -1.21 15.30
C GLY A 81 0.12 -2.70 15.47
N ALA A 82 -1.07 -3.10 15.02
CA ALA A 82 -1.50 -4.50 15.05
C ALA A 82 -0.62 -5.39 14.15
N LYS A 83 -0.27 -4.91 12.95
CA LYS A 83 0.62 -5.60 12.00
C LYS A 83 1.98 -5.89 12.61
N PHE A 84 2.59 -4.91 13.29
CA PHE A 84 3.87 -5.10 13.99
C PHE A 84 3.76 -6.05 15.19
N LEU A 85 2.70 -5.95 15.99
CA LEU A 85 2.48 -6.85 17.13
C LEU A 85 2.37 -8.30 16.67
N VAL A 86 1.50 -8.57 15.69
CA VAL A 86 1.29 -9.92 15.16
C VAL A 86 2.57 -10.46 14.53
N THR A 87 3.28 -9.63 13.76
CA THR A 87 4.57 -10.03 13.16
C THR A 87 5.60 -10.38 14.23
N GLY A 88 5.67 -9.59 15.31
CA GLY A 88 6.53 -9.89 16.46
C GLY A 88 6.20 -11.22 17.13
N LEU A 89 4.91 -11.51 17.34
CA LEU A 89 4.46 -12.78 17.90
C LEU A 89 4.80 -13.97 16.99
N VAL A 90 4.62 -13.82 15.68
CA VAL A 90 4.96 -14.86 14.69
C VAL A 90 6.47 -15.13 14.72
N VAL A 91 7.31 -14.09 14.69
CA VAL A 91 8.78 -14.24 14.76
C VAL A 91 9.20 -14.92 16.06
N LEU A 92 8.62 -14.51 17.19
CA LEU A 92 8.90 -15.14 18.49
C LEU A 92 8.50 -16.62 18.50
N GLY A 93 7.32 -16.94 17.98
CA GLY A 93 6.82 -18.31 17.87
C GLY A 93 7.75 -19.19 17.01
N VAL A 94 8.20 -18.68 15.87
CA VAL A 94 9.17 -19.36 15.01
C VAL A 94 10.49 -19.63 15.76
N LEU A 95 11.03 -18.64 16.48
CA LEU A 95 12.28 -18.80 17.23
C LEU A 95 12.15 -19.82 18.37
N LEU A 96 11.07 -19.76 19.15
CA LEU A 96 10.80 -20.72 20.23
C LEU A 96 10.69 -22.15 19.70
N GLN A 97 10.05 -22.32 18.54
CA GLN A 97 9.93 -23.58 17.83
C GLN A 97 11.29 -24.08 17.32
N THR A 98 12.14 -23.22 16.77
CA THR A 98 13.49 -23.58 16.30
C THR A 98 14.42 -24.02 17.43
N ILE A 99 14.31 -23.43 18.63
CA ILE A 99 15.15 -23.77 19.79
C ILE A 99 14.65 -25.02 20.54
N GLY A 100 13.49 -25.58 20.14
CA GLY A 100 12.93 -26.79 20.74
C GLY A 100 12.30 -26.57 22.13
N LYS A 101 11.98 -25.32 22.49
CA LYS A 101 11.29 -24.96 23.76
C LYS A 101 9.81 -24.65 23.56
N ALA A 102 9.21 -25.21 22.51
CA ALA A 102 7.83 -24.92 22.13
C ALA A 102 6.81 -25.92 22.65
N ASP A 103 7.20 -26.91 23.46
CA ASP A 103 6.30 -28.00 23.87
C ASP A 103 5.07 -27.50 24.64
N GLY A 104 5.24 -26.56 25.58
CA GLY A 104 4.10 -25.95 26.29
C GLY A 104 3.22 -25.04 25.41
N LEU A 105 3.78 -24.42 24.36
CA LEU A 105 3.02 -23.64 23.38
C LEU A 105 2.24 -24.56 22.43
N ARG A 106 2.85 -25.68 22.01
CA ARG A 106 2.23 -26.71 21.18
C ARG A 106 1.06 -27.38 21.89
N ASP A 107 1.24 -27.75 23.15
CA ASP A 107 0.19 -28.38 23.95
C ASP A 107 -1.00 -27.46 24.18
N PHE A 108 -0.77 -26.14 24.36
CA PHE A 108 -1.84 -25.15 24.46
C PHE A 108 -2.57 -24.92 23.13
N LEU A 109 -1.85 -24.84 22.01
CA LEU A 109 -2.45 -24.65 20.68
C LEU A 109 -3.26 -25.88 20.23
N ASN A 110 -2.86 -27.09 20.62
CA ASN A 110 -3.57 -28.33 20.28
C ASN A 110 -4.84 -28.58 21.11
N GLN A 111 -5.12 -27.74 22.12
CA GLN A 111 -6.32 -27.83 22.97
C GLN A 111 -7.52 -27.01 22.44
N TRP A 112 -7.30 -26.25 21.37
CA TRP A 112 -8.31 -25.49 20.64
C TRP A 112 -8.47 -26.07 19.24
#